data_AF-A0A397GKC5-F1
#
_entry.id   AF-A0A397GKC5-F1
#
_cell.length_a   1.000
_cell.length_b   1.000
_cell.length_c   1.000
_cell.angle_alpha   90.00
_cell.angle_beta   90.00
_cell.angle_gamma   90.00
#
_symmetry.space_group_name_H-M   'P 1'
#
loop_
_entity.id
_entity.type
_entity.pdbx_description
1 polymer ?
#
loop_
_entity_poly.entity_id
_entity_poly.type
_entity_poly.pdbx_seq_one_letter_code
_entity_poly.pdbx_strand_id
1 'polypeptide(L)'
;MSASGQEWITETMLCLQEELVPFTNGSQSPSCSELKQYALGTHAGCYVKSGVCTLPIEDWGKILEIVAPALISEPENFKAAFATAEDCVLALYLVVRQAYSQP
;
A
#
# COMPACT_ATOMS: atom_id res chain seq x y z
N MET A 1 -8.55 -1.87 -14.55
CA MET A 1 -7.91 -0.63 -14.08
C MET A 1 -7.68 0.31 -15.26
N SER A 2 -7.57 1.61 -15.03
CA SER A 2 -7.06 2.60 -15.98
C SER A 2 -5.57 2.39 -16.27
N ALA A 3 -4.96 3.20 -17.15
CA ALA A 3 -3.52 3.13 -17.39
C ALA A 3 -2.69 3.40 -16.12
N SER A 4 -3.00 4.46 -15.37
CA SER A 4 -2.33 4.77 -14.10
C SER A 4 -2.59 3.69 -13.04
N GLY A 5 -3.76 3.06 -13.06
CA GLY A 5 -4.06 1.95 -12.17
C GLY A 5 -3.23 0.69 -12.47
N GLN A 6 -2.90 0.42 -13.74
CA GLN A 6 -2.02 -0.71 -14.12
C GLN A 6 -0.56 -0.41 -13.76
N GLU A 7 -0.13 0.84 -13.92
CA GLU A 7 1.19 1.31 -13.48
C GLU A 7 1.34 1.15 -11.96
N TRP A 8 0.36 1.64 -11.19
CA TRP A 8 0.31 1.47 -9.73
C TRP A 8 0.40 0.01 -9.29
N ILE A 9 -0.29 -0.92 -9.97
CA ILE A 9 -0.19 -2.36 -9.68
C ILE A 9 1.24 -2.85 -9.88
N THR A 10 1.87 -2.47 -10.99
CA THR A 10 3.22 -2.93 -11.34
C THR A 10 4.25 -2.41 -10.35
N GLU A 11 4.19 -1.13 -10.01
CA GLU A 11 5.08 -0.50 -9.03
C GLU A 11 4.88 -1.05 -7.61
N THR A 12 3.62 -1.26 -7.22
CA THR A 12 3.27 -1.86 -5.95
C THR A 12 3.84 -3.27 -5.83
N MET A 13 3.67 -4.11 -6.86
CA MET A 13 4.22 -5.47 -6.86
C MET A 13 5.74 -5.47 -6.72
N LEU A 14 6.42 -4.59 -7.45
CA LEU A 14 7.87 -4.46 -7.36
C LEU A 14 8.29 -4.05 -5.93
N CYS A 15 7.68 -3.02 -5.37
CA CYS A 15 7.96 -2.56 -4.00
C CYS A 15 7.78 -3.69 -2.98
N LEU A 16 6.66 -4.41 -3.04
CA LEU A 16 6.38 -5.52 -2.13
C LEU A 16 7.42 -6.65 -2.25
N GLN A 17 7.90 -6.95 -3.46
CA GLN A 17 8.93 -7.95 -3.69
C GLN A 17 10.30 -7.50 -3.18
N GLU A 18 10.66 -6.23 -3.39
CA GLU A 18 11.92 -5.64 -2.92
C GLU A 18 12.03 -5.67 -1.39
N GLU A 19 10.93 -5.40 -0.68
CA GLU A 19 10.87 -5.48 0.79
C GLU A 19 11.18 -6.89 1.33
N LEU A 20 10.96 -7.93 0.53
CA LEU A 20 11.24 -9.32 0.92
C LEU A 20 12.67 -9.77 0.58
N VAL A 21 13.41 -9.04 -0.27
CA VAL A 21 14.79 -9.37 -0.67
C VAL A 21 15.72 -9.64 0.53
N PRO A 22 15.69 -8.87 1.65
CA PRO A 22 16.56 -9.12 2.79
C PRO A 22 16.40 -10.50 3.45
N PHE A 23 15.30 -11.21 3.19
CA PHE A 23 15.02 -12.55 3.71
C PHE A 23 15.40 -13.68 2.75
N THR A 24 15.84 -13.36 1.53
CA THR A 24 16.11 -14.37 0.49
C THR A 24 17.51 -15.00 0.56
N ASN A 25 18.46 -14.35 1.22
CA ASN A 25 19.86 -14.76 1.23
C ASN A 25 20.26 -15.62 2.46
N GLY A 26 19.31 -15.97 3.33
CA GLY A 26 19.54 -16.81 4.51
C GLY A 26 20.21 -16.10 5.70
N SER A 27 20.47 -14.79 5.62
CA SER A 27 21.02 -13.98 6.73
C SER A 27 19.97 -13.73 7.83
N GLN A 28 18.69 -13.83 7.48
CA GLN A 28 17.54 -13.71 8.37
C GLN A 28 16.69 -14.97 8.21
N SER A 29 16.28 -15.56 9.33
CA SER A 29 15.50 -16.81 9.36
C SER A 29 14.22 -16.63 10.18
N PRO A 30 13.31 -15.73 9.78
CA PRO A 30 12.04 -15.55 10.49
C PRO A 30 11.18 -16.81 10.39
N SER A 31 10.33 -17.03 11.39
CA SER A 31 9.20 -17.93 11.26
C SER A 31 8.23 -17.45 10.19
N CYS A 32 7.37 -18.35 9.67
CA CYS A 32 6.32 -17.96 8.73
C CYS A 32 5.40 -16.87 9.29
N SER A 33 5.18 -16.84 10.61
CA SER A 33 4.35 -15.83 11.26
C SER A 33 5.04 -14.45 11.26
N GLU A 34 6.33 -14.41 11.62
CA GLU A 34 7.10 -13.17 11.61
C GLU A 34 7.24 -12.61 10.19
N LEU A 35 7.50 -13.47 9.20
CA LEU A 35 7.58 -13.05 7.80
C LEU A 35 6.23 -12.53 7.28
N LYS A 36 5.11 -13.17 7.66
CA LYS A 36 3.77 -12.71 7.32
C LYS A 36 3.49 -11.33 7.93
N GLN A 37 3.80 -11.13 9.21
CA GLN A 37 3.60 -9.85 9.88
C GLN A 37 4.46 -8.75 9.28
N TYR A 38 5.73 -9.04 8.96
CA TYR A 38 6.60 -8.12 8.24
C TYR A 38 5.99 -7.73 6.90
N ALA A 39 5.63 -8.73 6.06
CA ALA A 39 5.08 -8.50 4.74
C ALA A 39 3.80 -7.65 4.80
N LEU A 40 2.86 -7.96 5.69
CA LEU A 40 1.64 -7.16 5.86
C LEU A 40 1.94 -5.72 6.30
N GLY A 41 3.00 -5.51 7.09
CA GLY A 41 3.43 -4.18 7.53
C GLY A 41 3.94 -3.27 6.42
N THR A 42 4.39 -3.82 5.29
CA THR A 42 4.95 -3.01 4.18
C THR A 42 3.88 -2.52 3.19
N HIS A 43 2.67 -3.10 3.23
CA HIS A 43 1.64 -2.86 2.23
C HIS A 43 1.24 -1.38 2.15
N ALA A 44 0.99 -0.73 3.29
CA ALA A 44 0.59 0.68 3.32
C ALA A 44 1.64 1.58 2.67
N GLY A 45 2.91 1.42 3.07
CA GLY A 45 4.02 2.17 2.50
C GLY A 45 4.16 1.96 0.99
N CYS A 46 4.10 0.71 0.52
CA CYS A 46 4.20 0.41 -0.91
C CYS A 46 3.01 0.95 -1.73
N TYR A 47 1.79 0.88 -1.20
CA TYR A 47 0.61 1.42 -1.89
C TYR A 47 0.67 2.94 -2.06
N VAL A 48 1.05 3.65 -0.99
CA VAL A 48 1.19 5.11 -1.00
C VAL A 48 2.35 5.54 -1.89
N LYS A 49 3.52 4.90 -1.75
CA LYS A 49 4.71 5.19 -2.56
C LYS A 49 4.46 5.01 -4.06
N SER A 50 3.64 4.04 -4.43
CA SER A 50 3.28 3.76 -5.83
C SER A 50 2.13 4.64 -6.36
N GLY A 51 1.58 5.54 -5.53
CA GLY A 51 0.63 6.56 -5.99
C GLY A 51 -0.85 6.20 -5.84
N VAL A 52 -1.24 5.28 -4.93
CA VAL A 52 -2.66 4.92 -4.72
C VAL A 52 -3.53 6.16 -4.43
N CYS A 53 -2.99 7.13 -3.68
CA CYS A 53 -3.71 8.34 -3.25
C CYS A 53 -4.10 9.29 -4.38
N THR A 54 -3.49 9.13 -5.55
CA THR A 54 -3.71 9.96 -6.74
C THR A 54 -4.42 9.21 -7.87
N LEU A 55 -4.81 7.96 -7.65
CA LEU A 55 -5.52 7.17 -8.66
C LEU A 55 -6.90 7.75 -8.99
N PRO A 56 -7.36 7.58 -10.24
CA PRO A 56 -8.73 7.89 -10.62
C PRO A 56 -9.76 7.14 -9.76
N ILE A 57 -10.92 7.74 -9.53
CA ILE A 57 -11.94 7.19 -8.64
C ILE A 57 -12.50 5.84 -9.13
N GLU A 58 -12.50 5.61 -10.44
CA GLU A 58 -12.89 4.32 -11.04
C GLU A 58 -11.93 3.17 -10.69
N ASP A 59 -10.67 3.47 -10.39
CA ASP A 59 -9.70 2.46 -9.96
C ASP A 59 -9.87 2.14 -8.48
N TRP A 60 -10.20 3.13 -7.65
CA TRP A 60 -10.57 2.89 -6.25
C TRP A 60 -11.77 1.94 -6.12
N GLY A 61 -12.78 2.09 -6.99
CA GLY A 61 -13.91 1.16 -7.04
C GLY A 61 -13.50 -0.29 -7.31
N LYS A 62 -12.58 -0.49 -8.27
CA LYS A 62 -12.05 -1.83 -8.62
C LYS A 62 -11.14 -2.40 -7.54
N ILE A 63 -10.31 -1.57 -6.90
CA ILE A 63 -9.47 -1.98 -5.77
C ILE A 63 -10.36 -2.51 -4.66
N LEU A 64 -11.40 -1.76 -4.26
CA LEU A 64 -12.34 -2.16 -3.21
C LEU A 64 -13.06 -3.48 -3.54
N GLU A 65 -13.49 -3.68 -4.79
CA GLU A 65 -14.09 -4.94 -5.24
C GLU A 65 -13.18 -6.14 -5.00
N ILE A 66 -11.87 -5.98 -5.27
CA ILE A 66 -10.86 -7.03 -5.13
C ILE A 66 -10.49 -7.27 -3.66
N VAL A 67 -10.28 -6.21 -2.88
CA VAL A 67 -9.73 -6.34 -1.52
C VAL A 67 -10.81 -6.59 -0.46
N ALA A 68 -12.06 -6.16 -0.68
CA ALA A 68 -13.11 -6.26 0.34
C ALA A 68 -13.30 -7.69 0.91
N PRO A 69 -13.31 -8.77 0.11
CA PRO A 69 -13.39 -10.12 0.65
C PRO A 69 -12.23 -10.46 1.61
N ALA A 70 -11.01 -10.05 1.26
CA ALA A 70 -9.80 -10.30 2.05
C ALA A 70 -9.74 -9.47 3.34
N LEU A 71 -10.37 -8.28 3.36
CA LEU A 71 -10.50 -7.46 4.57
C LEU A 71 -11.52 -8.04 5.56
N ILE A 72 -12.57 -8.70 5.06
CA ILE A 72 -13.60 -9.33 5.89
C ILE A 72 -13.09 -10.64 6.50
N SER A 73 -12.30 -11.41 5.75
CA SER A 73 -11.86 -12.74 6.18
C SER A 73 -10.70 -12.72 7.18
N GLU A 74 -9.86 -11.68 7.15
CA GLU A 74 -8.59 -11.64 7.89
C GLU A 74 -8.39 -10.27 8.57
N PRO A 75 -8.56 -10.17 9.90
CA PRO A 75 -8.48 -8.89 10.63
C PRO A 75 -7.15 -8.17 10.49
N GLU A 76 -6.06 -8.91 10.26
CA GLU A 76 -4.72 -8.38 10.03
C GLU A 76 -4.57 -7.63 8.69
N ASN A 77 -5.35 -7.99 7.67
CA ASN A 77 -5.38 -7.25 6.40
C ASN A 77 -6.04 -5.87 6.54
N PHE A 78 -6.95 -5.72 7.50
CA PHE A 78 -7.62 -4.45 7.78
C PHE A 78 -6.65 -3.36 8.26
N LYS A 79 -5.61 -3.72 9.01
CA LYS A 79 -4.60 -2.77 9.49
C LYS A 79 -3.86 -2.09 8.35
N ALA A 80 -3.44 -2.86 7.34
CA ALA A 80 -2.74 -2.32 6.18
C ALA A 80 -3.64 -1.39 5.35
N ALA A 81 -4.90 -1.77 5.14
CA ALA A 81 -5.87 -0.94 4.43
C ALA A 81 -6.16 0.38 5.19
N PHE A 82 -6.33 0.31 6.51
CA PHE A 82 -6.54 1.49 7.35
C PHE A 82 -5.33 2.44 7.33
N ALA A 83 -4.12 1.91 7.52
CA ALA A 83 -2.89 2.69 7.46
C ALA A 83 -2.71 3.39 6.08
N THR A 84 -3.05 2.69 4.99
CA THR A 84 -3.01 3.28 3.64
C THR A 84 -3.95 4.49 3.53
N ALA A 85 -5.16 4.37 4.07
CA ALA A 85 -6.14 5.44 4.04
C ALA A 85 -5.68 6.66 4.89
N GLU A 86 -5.13 6.41 6.08
CA GLU A 86 -4.56 7.45 6.95
C GLU A 86 -3.42 8.20 6.24
N ASP A 87 -2.48 7.47 5.64
CA ASP A 87 -1.35 8.04 4.92
C ASP A 87 -1.78 8.85 3.68
N CYS A 88 -2.81 8.42 2.96
CA CYS A 88 -3.38 9.23 1.87
C CYS A 88 -4.01 10.54 2.35
N VAL A 89 -4.72 10.53 3.48
CA VAL A 89 -5.28 11.75 4.08
C VAL A 89 -4.15 12.70 4.51
N LEU A 90 -3.09 12.17 5.12
CA LEU A 90 -1.90 12.95 5.49
C LEU A 90 -1.20 13.55 4.27
N ALA A 91 -1.01 12.76 3.20
CA ALA A 91 -0.41 13.23 1.96
C ALA A 91 -1.22 14.38 1.35
N LEU A 92 -2.55 14.24 1.28
CA LEU A 92 -3.44 15.31 0.80
C LEU A 92 -3.37 16.55 1.69
N TYR A 93 -3.37 16.38 3.01
CA TYR A 93 -3.21 17.48 3.96
C TYR A 93 -1.89 18.25 3.76
N LEU A 94 -0.78 17.55 3.57
CA LEU A 94 0.53 18.17 3.32
C LEU A 94 0.59 18.92 1.99
N VAL A 95 0.02 18.36 0.93
CA VAL A 95 -0.08 19.01 -0.39
C VAL A 95 -0.90 20.29 -0.29
N VAL A 96 -2.08 20.22 0.33
CA VAL A 96 -2.94 21.38 0.58
C VAL A 96 -2.17 22.42 1.40
N ARG A 97 -1.56 22.02 2.52
CA ARG A 97 -0.79 22.92 3.37
C ARG A 97 0.32 23.62 2.59
N GLN A 98 1.11 22.90 1.78
CA GLN A 98 2.17 23.50 0.96
C GLN A 98 1.60 24.50 -0.05
N ALA A 99 0.52 24.17 -0.74
CA ALA A 99 -0.13 25.05 -1.70
C ALA A 99 -0.61 26.37 -1.08
N TYR A 100 -1.09 26.33 0.18
CA TYR A 100 -1.52 27.52 0.92
C TYR A 100 -0.42 28.18 1.78
N SER A 101 0.80 27.63 1.79
CA SER A 101 1.96 28.18 2.53
C SER A 101 3.00 28.85 1.63
N GLN A 102 2.88 28.76 0.29
CA GLN A 102 3.70 29.56 -0.62
C GLN A 102 3.13 30.99 -0.72
N PRO A 103 3.93 32.04 -0.49
CA PRO A 103 3.49 33.43 -0.60
C PRO A 103 3.22 33.86 -2.05
#